data_AF-A0A238D300-F1
#
_entry.id   AF-A0A238D300-F1
#
_cell.length_a   1.000
_cell.length_b   1.000
_cell.length_c   1.000
_cell.angle_alpha   90.00
_cell.angle_beta   90.00
_cell.angle_gamma   90.00
#
_symmetry.space_group_name_H-M   'P 1'
#
loop_
_entity.id
_entity.type
_entity.pdbx_description
1 polymer ?
#
loop_
_entity_poly.entity_id
_entity_poly.type
_entity_poly.pdbx_seq_one_letter_code
_entity_poly.pdbx_strand_id
1 'polypeptide(L)'
;MDVNKIAKAIEADAGEPLPDLLQALDDARTRAGRVMTPEQLLVRKAREASGLTQAAFAERISTPVATLRDWEQGRFAPSGGVLCLLRLIARHPDLTQELAA
;
A
#
# COMPACT_ATOMS: atom_id res chain seq x y z
N MET A 1 7.89 24.17 -6.90
CA MET A 1 8.47 23.50 -5.71
C MET A 1 9.96 23.37 -5.94
N ASP A 2 10.78 23.85 -5.01
CA ASP A 2 12.24 23.67 -5.06
C ASP A 2 12.60 22.36 -4.35
N VAL A 3 12.91 21.32 -5.13
CA VAL A 3 13.21 19.96 -4.64
C VAL A 3 14.49 19.95 -3.80
N ASN A 4 15.48 20.78 -4.14
CA ASN A 4 16.74 20.84 -3.39
C ASN A 4 16.54 21.42 -1.99
N LYS A 5 15.70 22.45 -1.89
CA LYS A 5 15.35 23.04 -0.59
C LYS A 5 14.60 22.06 0.30
N ILE A 6 13.70 21.25 -0.28
CA ILE A 6 12.94 20.22 0.45
C ILE A 6 13.88 19.10 0.93
N ALA A 7 14.74 18.57 0.05
CA ALA A 7 15.68 17.50 0.41
C ALA A 7 16.58 17.91 1.59
N LYS A 8 17.17 19.12 1.52
CA LYS A 8 18.01 19.64 2.60
C LYS A 8 17.27 19.77 3.94
N ALA A 9 16.00 20.16 3.91
CA ALA A 9 15.21 20.27 5.12
C ALA A 9 14.92 18.90 5.75
N ILE A 10 14.63 17.88 4.91
CA ILE A 10 14.39 16.51 5.36
C ILE A 10 15.65 15.88 5.94
N GLU A 11 16.80 15.99 5.27
CA GLU A 11 18.07 15.44 5.78
C GLU A 11 18.52 16.12 7.09
N ALA A 12 18.27 17.44 7.21
CA ALA A 12 18.55 18.17 8.44
C ALA A 12 17.67 17.69 9.61
N ASP A 13 16.40 17.37 9.35
CA ASP A 13 15.46 16.83 10.35
C ASP A 13 15.79 15.37 10.71
N ALA A 14 16.13 14.56 9.71
CA ALA A 14 16.55 13.16 9.89
C ALA A 14 17.89 13.03 10.63
N GLY A 15 18.75 14.05 10.56
CA GLY A 15 20.08 14.05 11.18
C GLY A 15 21.11 13.20 10.44
N GLU A 16 20.76 12.68 9.27
CA GLU A 16 21.62 11.86 8.42
C GLU A 16 21.36 12.14 6.93
N PRO A 17 22.35 11.94 6.05
CA PRO A 17 22.12 11.99 4.62
C PRO A 17 21.21 10.85 4.20
N LEU A 18 20.31 11.11 3.26
CA LEU A 18 19.40 10.11 2.72
C LEU A 18 19.77 9.86 1.25
N PRO A 19 20.58 8.83 0.96
CA PRO A 19 20.92 8.45 -0.40
C PRO A 19 19.64 8.30 -1.23
N ASP A 20 19.67 8.79 -2.46
CA ASP A 20 18.55 8.77 -3.42
C ASP A 20 17.34 9.68 -3.09
N LEU A 21 17.34 10.45 -1.99
CA LEU A 21 16.21 11.34 -1.65
C LEU A 21 15.90 12.36 -2.76
N LEU A 22 16.93 12.99 -3.32
CA LEU A 22 16.76 13.94 -4.42
C LEU A 22 16.12 13.27 -5.63
N GLN A 23 16.57 12.06 -5.99
CA GLN A 23 16.01 11.32 -7.11
C GLN A 23 14.55 10.93 -6.83
N ALA A 24 14.25 10.43 -5.62
CA ALA A 24 12.90 10.08 -5.23
C ALA A 24 11.93 11.28 -5.24
N LEU A 25 12.39 12.45 -4.81
CA LEU A 25 11.61 13.70 -4.87
C LEU A 25 11.41 14.18 -6.31
N ASP A 26 12.39 13.99 -7.19
CA ASP A 26 12.28 14.30 -8.62
C ASP A 26 11.29 13.36 -9.32
N ASP A 27 11.37 12.06 -9.02
CA ASP A 27 10.45 11.03 -9.52
C ASP A 27 9.01 11.28 -9.04
N ALA A 28 8.84 11.72 -7.78
CA ALA A 28 7.54 12.10 -7.24
C ALA A 28 7.00 13.37 -7.93
N ARG A 29 7.85 14.38 -8.15
CA ARG A 29 7.50 15.64 -8.84
C ARG A 29 7.08 15.39 -10.29
N THR A 30 7.78 14.52 -10.99
CA THR A 30 7.52 14.16 -12.39
C THR A 30 6.46 13.07 -12.54
N ARG A 31 5.98 12.49 -11.42
CA ARG A 31 5.13 11.30 -11.40
C ARG A 31 5.74 10.11 -12.16
N ALA A 32 7.07 10.06 -12.23
CA ALA A 32 7.81 8.92 -12.76
C ALA A 32 7.88 7.74 -11.77
N GLY A 33 7.54 7.98 -10.50
CA GLY A 33 7.36 6.93 -9.50
C GLY A 33 6.20 5.98 -9.81
N ARG A 34 6.22 4.78 -9.20
CA ARG A 34 5.16 3.78 -9.39
C ARG A 34 3.81 4.31 -8.90
N VAL A 35 2.89 4.54 -9.83
CA VAL A 35 1.51 4.97 -9.52
C VAL A 35 0.69 3.75 -9.12
N MET A 36 0.12 3.76 -7.92
CA MET A 36 -0.84 2.73 -7.52
C MET A 36 -2.24 3.08 -8.02
N THR A 37 -2.94 2.06 -8.51
CA THR A 37 -4.34 2.21 -8.90
C THR A 37 -5.25 2.24 -7.66
N PRO A 38 -6.46 2.81 -7.75
CA PRO A 38 -7.45 2.76 -6.67
C PRO A 38 -7.72 1.33 -6.16
N GLU A 39 -7.68 0.35 -7.05
CA GLU A 39 -7.83 -1.08 -6.75
C GLU A 39 -6.72 -1.61 -5.85
N GLN A 40 -5.48 -1.18 -6.08
CA GLN A 40 -4.32 -1.57 -5.28
C GLN A 40 -4.37 -0.89 -3.90
N LEU A 41 -4.77 0.39 -3.85
CA LEU A 41 -4.98 1.12 -2.59
C LEU A 41 -6.11 0.51 -1.75
N LEU A 42 -7.15 -0.04 -2.40
CA LEU A 42 -8.27 -0.68 -1.71
C LEU A 42 -7.83 -1.92 -0.91
N VAL A 43 -6.87 -2.70 -1.42
CA VAL A 43 -6.34 -3.88 -0.71
C VAL A 43 -5.81 -3.47 0.65
N ARG A 44 -4.92 -2.47 0.65
CA ARG A 44 -4.31 -1.95 1.88
C ARG A 44 -5.35 -1.37 2.83
N LYS A 45 -6.31 -0.61 2.30
CA LYS A 45 -7.41 -0.01 3.08
C LYS A 45 -8.27 -1.07 3.75
N ALA A 46 -8.66 -2.14 3.04
CA ALA A 46 -9.47 -3.22 3.58
C ALA A 46 -8.72 -3.95 4.70
N ARG A 47 -7.43 -4.25 4.51
CA ARG A 47 -6.60 -4.87 5.55
C ARG A 47 -6.47 -3.98 6.79
N GLU A 48 -6.11 -2.72 6.62
CA GLU A 48 -5.92 -1.79 7.75
C GLU A 48 -7.22 -1.59 8.52
N ALA A 49 -8.36 -1.50 7.84
CA ALA A 49 -9.67 -1.41 8.48
C ALA A 49 -10.00 -2.66 9.33
N SER A 50 -9.52 -3.84 8.94
CA SER A 50 -9.70 -5.08 9.72
C SER A 50 -8.77 -5.20 10.94
N GLY A 51 -7.75 -4.33 11.07
CA GLY A 51 -6.75 -4.42 12.13
C GLY A 51 -5.78 -5.61 12.01
N LEU A 52 -5.80 -6.34 10.90
CA LEU A 52 -4.98 -7.53 10.69
C LEU A 52 -3.61 -7.21 10.07
N THR A 53 -2.62 -8.04 10.41
CA THR A 53 -1.33 -8.06 9.71
C THR A 53 -1.51 -8.55 8.27
N GLN A 54 -0.51 -8.32 7.40
CA GLN A 54 -0.56 -8.85 6.03
C GLN A 54 -0.75 -10.37 6.01
N ALA A 55 -0.06 -11.11 6.89
CA ALA A 55 -0.16 -12.57 6.95
C ALA A 55 -1.56 -13.02 7.39
N ALA A 56 -2.06 -12.48 8.51
CA ALA A 56 -3.37 -12.84 9.04
C ALA A 56 -4.51 -12.46 8.08
N PHE A 57 -4.40 -11.31 7.40
CA PHE A 57 -5.38 -10.92 6.41
C PHE A 57 -5.36 -11.81 5.16
N ALA A 58 -4.15 -12.15 4.67
CA ALA A 58 -3.98 -13.02 3.52
C ALA A 58 -4.59 -14.41 3.76
N GLU A 59 -4.34 -14.98 4.94
CA GLU A 59 -4.97 -16.22 5.42
C GLU A 59 -6.50 -16.08 5.40
N ARG A 60 -7.02 -14.98 5.96
CA ARG A 60 -8.46 -14.70 6.04
C ARG A 60 -9.19 -14.68 4.70
N ILE A 61 -8.53 -14.21 3.64
CA ILE A 61 -9.09 -14.17 2.29
C ILE A 61 -8.56 -15.31 1.41
N SER A 62 -8.01 -16.36 2.02
CA SER A 62 -7.45 -17.55 1.37
C SER A 62 -6.50 -17.22 0.20
N THR A 63 -5.60 -16.27 0.44
CA THR A 63 -4.63 -15.76 -0.54
C THR A 63 -3.21 -15.92 -0.03
N PRO A 64 -2.23 -16.32 -0.85
CA PRO A 64 -0.83 -16.34 -0.41
C PRO A 64 -0.35 -14.95 0.02
N VAL A 65 0.37 -14.86 1.14
CA VAL A 65 0.87 -13.57 1.65
C VAL A 65 1.76 -12.83 0.64
N ALA A 66 2.50 -13.55 -0.20
CA ALA A 66 3.30 -12.97 -1.28
C ALA A 66 2.41 -12.26 -2.32
N THR A 67 1.29 -12.87 -2.69
CA THR A 67 0.30 -12.29 -3.62
C THR A 67 -0.34 -11.03 -3.03
N LEU A 68 -0.73 -11.05 -1.74
CA LEU A 68 -1.23 -9.86 -1.07
C LEU A 68 -0.21 -8.71 -1.11
N ARG A 69 1.07 -9.01 -0.84
CA ARG A 69 2.16 -8.02 -0.89
C ARG A 69 2.37 -7.46 -2.29
N ASP A 70 2.32 -8.31 -3.32
CA ASP A 70 2.44 -7.85 -4.69
C ASP A 70 1.30 -6.89 -5.08
N TRP A 71 0.08 -7.11 -4.57
CA TRP A 71 -1.03 -6.19 -4.75
C TRP A 71 -0.83 -4.87 -3.98
N GLU A 72 -0.50 -4.95 -2.69
CA GLU A 72 -0.30 -3.75 -1.85
C GLU A 72 0.90 -2.91 -2.29
N GLN A 73 1.89 -3.50 -2.95
CA GLN A 73 3.05 -2.81 -3.54
C GLN A 73 2.83 -2.39 -4.99
N GLY A 74 1.64 -2.63 -5.51
CA GLY A 74 1.23 -2.23 -6.84
C GLY A 74 1.94 -2.96 -7.98
N ARG A 75 2.53 -4.13 -7.73
CA ARG A 75 3.16 -4.97 -8.77
C ARG A 75 2.09 -5.62 -9.67
N PHE A 76 0.97 -6.03 -9.07
CA PHE A 76 -0.19 -6.57 -9.76
C PHE A 76 -1.47 -5.95 -9.22
N ALA A 77 -2.57 -6.07 -9.99
CA ALA A 77 -3.90 -5.74 -9.50
C ALA A 77 -4.61 -7.02 -9.02
N PRO A 78 -5.41 -6.95 -7.95
CA PRO A 78 -6.30 -8.05 -7.55
C PRO A 78 -7.36 -8.31 -8.62
N SER A 79 -7.88 -9.53 -8.67
CA SER A 79 -8.98 -9.89 -9.59
C SER A 79 -10.29 -9.20 -9.21
N GLY A 80 -11.25 -9.13 -10.15
CA GLY A 80 -12.55 -8.48 -9.91
C GLY A 80 -13.34 -9.07 -8.73
N GLY A 81 -13.28 -10.40 -8.53
CA GLY A 81 -13.91 -11.08 -7.39
C GLY A 81 -13.30 -10.67 -6.06
N VAL A 82 -11.96 -10.61 -6.00
CA VAL A 82 -11.23 -10.13 -4.82
C VAL A 82 -11.56 -8.66 -4.56
N LEU A 83 -11.62 -7.82 -5.59
CA LEU A 83 -12.02 -6.41 -5.42
C LEU A 83 -13.42 -6.26 -4.84
N CYS A 84 -14.37 -7.10 -5.24
CA CYS A 84 -15.71 -7.11 -4.66
C CYS A 84 -15.65 -7.41 -3.15
N LEU A 85 -14.93 -8.47 -2.76
CA LEU A 85 -14.71 -8.83 -1.35
C LEU A 85 -14.03 -7.71 -0.56
N LEU A 86 -12.97 -7.11 -1.09
CA LEU A 86 -12.24 -6.02 -0.43
C LEU A 86 -13.10 -4.77 -0.23
N ARG A 87 -14.00 -4.44 -1.18
CA ARG A 87 -14.96 -3.33 -1.02
C ARG A 87 -15.96 -3.59 0.10
N LEU A 88 -16.32 -4.86 0.31
CA LEU A 88 -17.22 -5.28 1.38
C LEU A 88 -16.50 -5.17 2.73
N ILE A 89 -15.31 -5.77 2.86
CA ILE A 89 -14.47 -5.71 4.07
C ILE A 89 -14.13 -4.26 4.44
N ALA A 90 -13.80 -3.40 3.46
CA ALA A 90 -13.48 -2.00 3.75
C ALA A 90 -14.66 -1.19 4.32
N ARG A 91 -15.90 -1.64 4.10
CA ARG A 91 -17.12 -1.02 4.66
C ARG A 91 -17.61 -1.71 5.94
N HIS A 92 -17.36 -3.01 6.05
CA HIS A 92 -17.77 -3.87 7.16
C HIS A 92 -16.58 -4.75 7.57
N PRO A 93 -15.60 -4.20 8.31
CA PRO A 93 -14.37 -4.91 8.63
C PRO A 93 -14.58 -6.15 9.51
N ASP A 94 -15.65 -6.14 10.28
CA ASP A 94 -16.14 -7.23 11.11
C ASP A 94 -16.41 -8.51 10.30
N LEU A 95 -16.83 -8.39 9.03
CA LEU A 95 -17.03 -9.55 8.15
C LEU A 95 -15.76 -10.37 7.91
N THR A 96 -14.58 -9.81 8.15
CA THR A 96 -13.36 -10.62 8.15
C THR A 96 -13.44 -11.77 9.15
N GLN A 97 -14.17 -11.64 10.26
CA GLN A 97 -14.37 -12.68 11.27
C GLN A 97 -15.27 -13.84 10.80
N GLU A 98 -15.95 -13.71 9.66
CA GLU A 98 -16.79 -14.76 9.09
C GLU A 98 -16.08 -15.59 8.00
N LEU A 99 -14.97 -15.08 7.47
CA LEU A 99 -14.20 -15.77 6.44
C LEU A 99 -13.42 -16.96 7.03
N ALA A 100 -12.89 -17.84 6.19
CA ALA A 100 -12.10 -18.98 6.66
C ALA A 100 -10.74 -18.51 7.21
N ALA A 101 -10.17 -19.27 8.15
CA ALA A 101 -8.72 -19.31 8.35
C ALA A 101 -8.20 -20.49 7.51
#